data_AF-A0A928U2B3-F1
#
_entry.id   AF-A0A928U2B3-F1
#
_cell.length_a   1.000
_cell.length_b   1.000
_cell.length_c   1.000
_cell.angle_alpha   90.00
_cell.angle_beta   90.00
_cell.angle_gamma   90.00
#
_symmetry.space_group_name_H-M   'P 1'
#
loop_
_entity.id
_entity.type
_entity.pdbx_description
1 polymer ?
#
loop_
_entity_poly.entity_id
_entity_poly.type
_entity_poly.pdbx_seq_one_letter_code
_entity_poly.pdbx_strand_id
1 'polypeptide(L)'
;MALLGSDYGGIVTSDRHSAYNWLADERRQLCWSHLQRDFQALVDRGRVGGDRAPAAAQSRQMFTLWHRVRDGTLTHPAFQTAMQPIRHEVESLLQVATILVPHQQTQATCRSLLKHKTVLWTFVDHEGVEPTNNAAEQALRRGVLWRKRSFGTQSAAGSRFVERLLTVVISLRRQQRHVLDFLTEVCRAYGSGLPMPSLLPSPQVDFSHRA
;
A
#
# COMPACT_ATOMS: atom_id res chain seq x y z
N MET A 1 -14.94 -3.72 -13.66
CA MET A 1 -15.30 -3.67 -12.22
C MET A 1 -14.16 -2.98 -11.49
N ALA A 2 -14.32 -1.70 -11.16
CA ALA A 2 -13.32 -0.99 -10.37
C ALA A 2 -13.39 -1.52 -8.93
N LEU A 3 -12.26 -1.99 -8.38
CA LEU A 3 -12.15 -2.47 -7.00
C LEU A 3 -12.49 -1.35 -5.99
N LEU A 4 -12.35 -0.10 -6.42
CA LEU A 4 -12.74 1.11 -5.71
C LEU A 4 -14.01 1.65 -6.40
N GLY A 5 -15.00 2.06 -5.62
CA GLY A 5 -16.18 2.74 -6.17
C GLY A 5 -15.78 4.02 -6.92
N SER A 6 -16.62 4.48 -7.85
CA SER A 6 -16.40 5.70 -8.64
C SER A 6 -16.14 6.93 -7.78
N ASP A 7 -16.67 6.93 -6.55
CA ASP A 7 -16.70 8.09 -5.67
C ASP A 7 -15.54 8.07 -4.65
N TYR A 8 -14.59 7.12 -4.78
CA TYR A 8 -13.43 7.07 -3.90
C TYR A 8 -12.50 8.26 -4.17
N GLY A 9 -12.51 9.23 -3.25
CA GLY A 9 -11.69 10.44 -3.30
C GLY A 9 -10.32 10.32 -2.62
N GLY A 10 -9.97 9.15 -2.09
CA GLY A 10 -8.70 8.93 -1.37
C GLY A 10 -7.50 8.65 -2.29
N ILE A 11 -6.32 8.57 -1.66
CA ILE A 11 -5.05 8.22 -2.33
C ILE A 11 -4.81 6.71 -2.20
N VAL A 12 -4.47 6.07 -3.32
CA VAL A 12 -4.27 4.63 -3.41
C VAL A 12 -2.78 4.29 -3.50
N THR A 13 -2.26 3.64 -2.46
CA THR A 13 -0.91 3.05 -2.51
C THR A 13 -0.94 1.68 -3.18
N SER A 14 -0.19 1.48 -4.27
CA SER A 14 -0.20 0.24 -5.06
C SER A 14 1.20 -0.21 -5.51
N ASP A 15 1.35 -1.49 -5.83
CA ASP A 15 2.56 -2.13 -6.37
C ASP A 15 2.75 -1.91 -7.89
N ARG A 16 2.20 -0.81 -8.44
CA ARG A 16 2.19 -0.50 -9.88
C ARG A 16 1.30 -1.43 -10.72
N HIS A 17 0.33 -2.11 -10.10
CA HIS A 17 -0.66 -2.88 -10.83
C HIS A 17 -1.46 -1.99 -11.81
N SER A 18 -1.53 -2.41 -13.08
CA SER A 18 -2.21 -1.71 -14.17
C SER A 18 -3.70 -1.41 -13.92
N ALA A 19 -4.36 -2.15 -13.03
CA ALA A 19 -5.77 -1.96 -12.67
C ALA A 19 -6.04 -0.60 -12.02
N TYR A 20 -5.00 0.13 -11.59
CA TYR A 20 -5.11 1.46 -11.01
C TYR A 20 -4.67 2.58 -11.96
N ASN A 21 -4.33 2.27 -13.22
CA ASN A 21 -3.89 3.29 -14.19
C ASN A 21 -5.00 4.25 -14.64
N TRP A 22 -6.27 3.95 -14.33
CA TRP A 22 -7.39 4.86 -14.57
C TRP A 22 -7.50 5.97 -13.52
N LEU A 23 -6.81 5.84 -12.39
CA LEU A 23 -6.76 6.89 -11.37
C LEU A 23 -5.82 8.00 -11.82
N ALA A 24 -6.20 9.24 -11.52
CA ALA A 24 -5.31 10.40 -11.68
C ALA A 24 -4.06 10.25 -10.79
N ASP A 25 -2.94 10.82 -11.21
CA ASP A 25 -1.66 10.63 -10.52
C ASP A 25 -1.69 11.19 -9.09
N GLU A 26 -2.42 12.27 -8.85
CA GLU A 26 -2.60 12.90 -7.52
C GLU A 26 -3.33 11.96 -6.53
N ARG A 27 -4.02 10.95 -7.04
CA ARG A 27 -4.73 9.95 -6.23
C ARG A 27 -3.95 8.64 -6.09
N ARG A 28 -2.67 8.63 -6.46
CA ARG A 28 -1.85 7.42 -6.49
C ARG A 28 -0.55 7.61 -5.73
N GLN A 29 -0.14 6.54 -5.05
CA GLN A 29 1.20 6.38 -4.51
C GLN A 29 1.73 5.02 -4.98
N LEU A 30 2.95 4.98 -5.49
CA LEU A 30 3.62 3.70 -5.78
C LEU A 30 4.31 3.18 -4.52
N CYS A 31 4.16 1.88 -4.26
CA CYS A 31 4.76 1.22 -3.13
C CYS A 31 6.29 1.17 -3.30
N TRP A 32 6.99 1.91 -2.42
CA TRP A 32 8.45 2.01 -2.45
C TRP A 32 9.16 0.69 -2.17
N SER A 33 8.57 -0.21 -1.41
CA SER A 33 9.15 -1.55 -1.21
C SER A 33 9.21 -2.36 -2.50
N HIS A 34 8.30 -2.12 -3.45
CA HIS A 34 8.36 -2.72 -4.78
C HIS A 34 9.35 -1.98 -5.68
N LEU A 35 9.35 -0.64 -5.66
CA LEU A 35 10.30 0.18 -6.41
C LEU A 35 11.76 -0.14 -6.04
N GLN A 36 12.06 -0.32 -4.75
CA GLN A 36 13.38 -0.70 -4.28
C GLN A 36 13.85 -2.04 -4.86
N ARG A 37 12.95 -3.03 -4.95
CA ARG A 37 13.26 -4.33 -5.58
C ARG A 37 13.45 -4.18 -7.09
N ASP A 38 12.61 -3.38 -7.74
CA ASP A 38 12.75 -3.08 -9.17
C ASP A 38 14.11 -2.43 -9.43
N PHE A 39 14.50 -1.39 -8.67
CA PHE A 39 15.80 -0.73 -8.79
C PHE A 39 16.96 -1.71 -8.57
N GLN A 40 16.88 -2.59 -7.57
CA GLN A 40 17.89 -3.62 -7.36
C GLN A 40 17.98 -4.57 -8.56
N ALA A 41 16.85 -5.01 -9.10
CA ALA A 41 16.82 -5.87 -10.29
C ALA A 41 17.39 -5.16 -11.54
N LEU A 42 17.23 -3.84 -11.66
CA LEU A 42 17.85 -3.06 -12.74
C LEU A 42 19.38 -3.04 -12.61
N VAL A 43 19.87 -2.80 -11.39
CA VAL A 43 21.30 -2.85 -11.08
C VAL A 43 21.88 -4.23 -11.37
N ASP A 44 21.18 -5.30 -10.98
CA ASP A 44 21.66 -6.67 -11.16
C ASP A 44 21.75 -7.08 -12.65
N ARG A 45 20.89 -6.51 -13.51
CA ARG A 45 20.89 -6.75 -14.97
C ARG A 45 21.93 -5.94 -15.74
N GLY A 46 22.31 -4.77 -15.24
CA GLY A 46 23.17 -3.80 -15.94
C GLY A 46 24.66 -3.90 -15.65
N ARG A 47 25.24 -5.11 -15.48
CA ARG A 47 26.67 -5.27 -15.15
C ARG A 47 27.61 -4.61 -16.19
N VAL A 48 27.94 -3.35 -15.94
CA VAL A 48 29.26 -2.76 -16.17
C VAL A 48 29.71 -2.28 -14.79
N GLY A 49 30.86 -2.76 -14.33
CA GLY A 49 31.34 -2.61 -12.95
C GLY A 49 31.23 -1.18 -12.42
N GLY A 50 30.48 -1.00 -11.34
CA GLY A 50 30.25 0.28 -10.70
C GLY A 50 29.11 0.18 -9.70
N ASP A 51 29.30 0.81 -8.55
CA ASP A 51 28.62 0.59 -7.27
C ASP A 51 27.10 0.32 -7.30
N ARG A 52 26.66 -0.75 -6.61
CA ARG A 52 25.23 -1.07 -6.36
C ARG A 52 24.53 -0.04 -5.47
N ALA A 53 25.23 1.03 -5.10
CA ALA A 53 24.97 1.84 -3.92
C ALA A 53 23.94 2.98 -4.08
N PRO A 54 23.84 3.74 -5.20
CA PRO A 54 23.14 5.02 -5.16
C PRO A 54 21.62 4.89 -4.91
N ALA A 55 20.88 4.18 -5.76
CA ALA A 55 19.42 4.08 -5.63
C ALA A 55 18.97 3.36 -4.35
N ALA A 56 19.71 2.32 -3.94
CA ALA A 56 19.45 1.59 -2.70
C ALA A 56 19.80 2.41 -1.45
N ALA A 57 20.82 3.27 -1.51
CA ALA A 57 21.13 4.22 -0.44
C ALA A 57 20.02 5.28 -0.32
N GLN A 58 19.59 5.86 -1.44
CA GLN A 58 18.49 6.84 -1.45
C GLN A 58 17.19 6.25 -0.86
N SER A 59 16.84 5.01 -1.26
CA SER A 59 15.67 4.32 -0.71
C SER A 59 15.78 4.08 0.80
N ARG A 60 16.95 3.69 1.30
CA ARG A 60 17.20 3.49 2.74
C ARG A 60 17.11 4.80 3.53
N GLN A 61 17.69 5.87 2.99
CA GLN A 61 17.64 7.19 3.62
C GLN A 61 16.20 7.72 3.67
N MET A 62 15.45 7.57 2.57
CA MET A 62 14.02 7.90 2.51
C MET A 62 13.23 7.15 3.59
N PHE A 63 13.39 5.83 3.70
CA PHE A 63 12.68 5.06 4.74
C PHE A 63 13.08 5.47 6.15
N THR A 64 14.35 5.80 6.37
CA THR A 64 14.83 6.31 7.66
C THR A 64 14.12 7.61 8.04
N LEU A 65 14.03 8.55 7.10
CA LEU A 65 13.31 9.81 7.30
C LEU A 65 11.81 9.59 7.52
N TRP A 66 11.19 8.70 6.73
CA TRP A 66 9.78 8.34 6.90
C TRP A 66 9.49 7.75 8.29
N HIS A 67 10.33 6.84 8.78
CA HIS A 67 10.17 6.27 10.11
C HIS A 67 10.24 7.35 11.19
N ARG A 68 11.11 8.36 11.02
CA ARG A 68 11.14 9.50 11.95
C ARG A 68 9.85 10.31 11.94
N VAL A 69 9.22 10.51 10.78
CA VAL A 69 7.89 11.16 10.67
C VAL A 69 6.84 10.33 11.39
N ARG A 70 6.76 9.03 11.07
CA ARG A 70 5.82 8.10 11.68
C ARG A 70 5.94 8.05 13.20
N ASP A 71 7.18 8.07 13.71
CA ASP A 71 7.47 8.00 15.14
C ASP A 71 7.38 9.39 15.82
N GLY A 72 7.00 10.45 15.09
CA GLY A 72 6.81 11.81 15.62
C GLY A 72 8.11 12.58 15.91
N THR A 73 9.27 12.04 15.49
CA THR A 73 10.60 12.62 15.73
C THR A 73 11.11 13.53 14.61
N LEU A 74 10.30 13.71 13.56
CA LEU A 74 10.54 14.63 12.45
C LEU A 74 9.20 15.18 11.96
N THR A 75 9.05 16.51 11.94
CA THR A 75 7.84 17.17 11.44
C THR A 75 7.70 16.97 9.93
N HIS A 76 6.47 16.92 9.41
CA HIS A 76 6.21 16.80 7.98
C HIS A 76 6.90 17.88 7.11
N PRO A 77 6.92 19.18 7.47
CA PRO A 77 7.64 20.20 6.67
C PRO A 77 9.17 19.98 6.62
N ALA A 78 9.77 19.59 7.75
CA ALA A 78 11.20 19.24 7.79
C ALA A 78 11.49 17.98 6.95
N PHE A 79 10.59 17.01 6.95
CA PHE A 79 10.66 15.82 6.10
C PHE A 79 10.61 16.18 4.62
N GLN A 80 9.67 17.03 4.20
CA GLN A 80 9.58 17.52 2.81
C GLN A 80 10.87 18.19 2.34
N THR A 81 11.51 18.97 3.22
CA THR A 81 12.79 19.62 2.93
C THR A 81 13.91 18.58 2.80
N ALA A 82 14.01 17.64 3.75
CA ALA A 82 15.02 16.58 3.74
C ALA A 82 14.86 15.60 2.56
N MET A 83 13.65 15.46 2.01
CA MET A 83 13.37 14.63 0.85
C MET A 83 13.79 15.25 -0.48
N GLN A 84 13.95 16.58 -0.59
CA GLN A 84 14.34 17.22 -1.86
C GLN A 84 15.61 16.65 -2.52
N PRO A 85 16.75 16.50 -1.81
CA PRO A 85 17.94 15.91 -2.41
C PRO A 85 17.73 14.45 -2.84
N ILE A 86 16.96 13.68 -2.08
CA ILE A 86 16.64 12.29 -2.40
C ILE A 86 15.79 12.20 -3.67
N ARG A 87 14.77 13.07 -3.79
CA ARG A 87 13.92 13.16 -4.98
C ARG A 87 14.76 13.45 -6.22
N HIS A 88 15.61 14.47 -6.14
CA HIS A 88 16.48 14.87 -7.23
C HIS A 88 17.42 13.74 -7.66
N GLU A 89 18.07 13.07 -6.70
CA GLU A 89 18.99 11.98 -6.98
C GLU A 89 18.28 10.79 -7.64
N VAL A 90 17.13 10.36 -7.11
CA VAL A 90 16.38 9.25 -7.72
C VAL A 90 15.90 9.62 -9.13
N GLU A 91 15.38 10.82 -9.34
CA GLU A 91 14.96 11.28 -10.67
C GLU A 91 16.15 11.34 -11.65
N SER A 92 17.32 11.79 -11.21
CA SER A 92 18.55 11.79 -12.01
C SER A 92 18.98 10.37 -12.39
N LEU A 93 18.99 9.43 -11.42
CA LEU A 93 19.31 8.03 -11.67
C LEU A 93 18.34 7.38 -12.67
N LEU A 94 17.04 7.70 -12.57
CA LEU A 94 16.04 7.24 -13.54
C LEU A 94 16.32 7.81 -14.94
N GLN A 95 16.67 9.09 -15.05
CA GLN A 95 17.00 9.73 -16.34
C GLN A 95 18.22 9.06 -16.99
N VAL A 96 19.30 8.87 -16.23
CA VAL A 96 20.51 8.18 -16.69
C VAL A 96 20.16 6.77 -17.17
N ALA A 97 19.32 6.05 -16.42
CA ALA A 97 18.90 4.69 -16.77
C ALA A 97 18.07 4.61 -18.06
N THR A 98 17.41 5.70 -18.49
CA THR A 98 16.68 5.74 -19.77
C THR A 98 17.61 5.69 -21.00
N ILE A 99 18.89 6.01 -20.81
CA ILE A 99 19.90 6.14 -21.88
C ILE A 99 20.95 5.04 -21.75
N LEU A 100 21.55 4.89 -20.56
CA LEU A 100 22.76 4.09 -20.38
C LEU A 100 22.50 2.59 -20.16
N VAL A 101 21.30 2.19 -19.73
CA VAL A 101 21.00 0.77 -19.50
C VAL A 101 20.70 0.09 -20.84
N PRO A 102 21.45 -0.93 -21.26
CA PRO A 102 21.25 -1.64 -22.53
C PRO A 102 20.10 -2.66 -22.42
N HIS A 103 18.94 -2.23 -21.96
CA HIS A 103 17.74 -3.06 -21.82
C HIS A 103 16.47 -2.23 -22.05
N GLN A 104 15.83 -2.45 -23.20
CA GLN A 104 14.72 -1.62 -23.68
C GLN A 104 13.54 -1.56 -22.70
N GLN A 105 13.19 -2.67 -22.05
CA GLN A 105 12.12 -2.71 -21.05
C GLN A 105 12.47 -1.92 -19.79
N THR A 106 13.75 -1.88 -19.41
CA THR A 106 14.23 -1.06 -18.28
C THR A 106 14.11 0.41 -18.62
N GLN A 107 14.57 0.82 -19.81
CA GLN A 107 14.45 2.19 -20.27
C GLN A 107 12.98 2.62 -20.34
N ALA A 108 12.09 1.78 -20.86
CA ALA A 108 10.65 2.05 -20.92
C ALA A 108 10.04 2.20 -19.51
N THR A 109 10.46 1.37 -18.56
CA THR A 109 10.03 1.48 -17.16
C THR A 109 10.49 2.80 -16.55
N CYS A 110 11.76 3.17 -16.72
CA CYS A 110 12.30 4.43 -16.18
C CYS A 110 11.61 5.66 -16.82
N ARG A 111 11.36 5.65 -18.13
CA ARG A 111 10.58 6.70 -18.82
C ARG A 111 9.15 6.81 -18.26
N SER A 112 8.51 5.68 -17.99
CA SER A 112 7.17 5.65 -17.39
C SER A 112 7.16 6.23 -15.97
N LEU A 113 8.14 5.87 -15.14
CA LEU A 113 8.29 6.42 -13.78
C LEU A 113 8.56 7.92 -13.81
N LEU A 114 9.39 8.42 -14.73
CA LEU A 114 9.64 9.84 -14.90
C LEU A 114 8.41 10.61 -15.39
N LYS A 115 7.63 10.02 -16.29
CA LYS A 115 6.37 10.60 -16.78
C LYS A 115 5.36 10.79 -15.65
N HIS A 116 5.32 9.84 -14.71
CA HIS A 116 4.40 9.82 -13.58
C HIS A 116 5.13 10.07 -12.26
N LYS A 117 6.12 10.98 -12.23
CA LYS A 117 6.99 11.13 -11.05
C LYS A 117 6.27 11.58 -9.77
N THR A 118 5.13 12.26 -9.91
CA THR A 118 4.26 12.65 -8.79
C THR A 118 3.85 11.43 -7.97
N VAL A 119 3.49 10.31 -8.62
CA VAL A 119 3.05 9.09 -7.92
C VAL A 119 4.15 8.41 -7.11
N LEU A 120 5.42 8.77 -7.32
CA LEU A 120 6.53 8.29 -6.50
C LEU A 120 6.53 8.99 -5.13
N TRP A 121 6.08 10.24 -5.09
CA TRP A 121 6.36 11.14 -3.98
C TRP A 121 5.13 11.66 -3.23
N THR A 122 3.93 11.19 -3.59
CA THR A 122 2.65 11.58 -2.96
C THR A 122 2.68 11.48 -1.43
N PHE A 123 3.36 10.48 -0.86
CA PHE A 123 3.52 10.29 0.58
C PHE A 123 4.38 11.36 1.29
N VAL A 124 5.15 12.12 0.53
CA VAL A 124 5.92 13.26 1.01
C VAL A 124 5.11 14.56 0.84
N ASP A 125 4.24 14.63 -0.17
CA ASP A 125 3.42 15.83 -0.41
C ASP A 125 2.16 15.85 0.48
N HIS A 126 1.63 14.68 0.85
CA HIS A 126 0.39 14.52 1.61
C HIS A 126 0.62 13.76 2.92
N GLU A 127 0.35 14.43 4.04
CA GLU A 127 0.41 13.83 5.36
C GLU A 127 -0.60 12.66 5.49
N GLY A 128 -0.19 11.58 6.16
CA GLY A 128 -1.02 10.39 6.37
C GLY A 128 -1.01 9.37 5.22
N VAL A 129 -0.35 9.66 4.10
CA VAL A 129 -0.14 8.68 3.02
C VAL A 129 1.11 7.85 3.33
N GLU A 130 0.99 6.53 3.27
CA GLU A 130 2.10 5.61 3.51
C GLU A 130 2.91 5.37 2.22
N PRO A 131 4.25 5.32 2.26
CA PRO A 131 5.10 4.96 1.12
C PRO A 131 4.97 3.49 0.70
N THR A 132 4.30 2.64 1.49
CA THR A 132 4.18 1.20 1.26
C THR A 132 2.74 0.73 1.28
N ASN A 133 2.44 -0.36 0.57
CA ASN A 133 1.13 -1.00 0.57
C ASN A 133 0.95 -2.03 1.70
N ASN A 134 1.70 -1.87 2.80
CA ASN A 134 1.74 -2.85 3.89
C ASN A 134 0.36 -3.13 4.46
N ALA A 135 -0.51 -2.13 4.58
CA ALA A 135 -1.86 -2.32 5.11
C ALA A 135 -2.70 -3.27 4.24
N ALA A 136 -2.69 -3.11 2.91
CA ALA A 136 -3.42 -4.00 2.03
C ALA A 136 -2.77 -5.39 1.97
N GLU A 137 -1.44 -5.45 1.89
CA GLU A 137 -0.69 -6.72 1.92
C GLU A 137 -0.98 -7.53 3.19
N GLN A 138 -0.98 -6.88 4.35
CA GLN A 138 -1.31 -7.50 5.64
C GLN A 138 -2.77 -7.97 5.70
N ALA A 139 -3.71 -7.19 5.16
CA ALA A 139 -5.11 -7.58 5.09
C ALA A 139 -5.29 -8.85 4.25
N LEU A 140 -4.63 -8.92 3.09
CA LEU A 140 -4.70 -10.06 2.17
C LEU A 140 -3.94 -11.30 2.67
N ARG A 141 -2.88 -11.11 3.47
CA ARG A 141 -1.99 -12.19 3.92
C ARG A 141 -2.72 -13.37 4.56
N ARG A 142 -3.79 -13.12 5.33
CA ARG A 142 -4.60 -14.19 5.94
C ARG A 142 -5.27 -15.06 4.89
N GLY A 143 -5.93 -14.45 3.91
CA GLY A 143 -6.58 -15.16 2.82
C GLY A 143 -5.57 -15.96 2.00
N VAL A 144 -4.40 -15.38 1.72
CA VAL A 144 -3.31 -16.06 1.00
C VAL A 144 -2.79 -17.29 1.75
N LEU A 145 -2.51 -17.16 3.05
CA LEU A 145 -2.03 -18.25 3.89
C LEU A 145 -3.06 -19.37 4.03
N TRP A 146 -4.32 -19.01 4.23
CA TRP A 146 -5.43 -19.96 4.26
C TRP A 146 -5.53 -20.72 2.93
N ARG A 147 -5.55 -20.02 1.79
CA ARG A 147 -5.64 -20.63 0.46
C ARG A 147 -4.50 -21.62 0.22
N LYS A 148 -3.28 -21.26 0.63
CA LYS A 148 -2.10 -22.12 0.48
C LYS A 148 -2.19 -23.40 1.31
N ARG A 149 -2.75 -23.32 2.53
CA ARG A 149 -2.86 -24.48 3.45
C ARG A 149 -4.09 -25.35 3.18
N SER A 150 -5.16 -24.76 2.67
CA SER A 150 -6.46 -25.41 2.49
C SER A 150 -6.83 -25.65 1.03
N PHE A 151 -5.89 -25.42 0.10
CA PHE A 151 -6.06 -25.58 -1.36
C PHE A 151 -7.18 -24.72 -1.99
N GLY A 152 -7.64 -23.69 -1.28
CA GLY A 152 -8.67 -22.76 -1.77
C GLY A 152 -10.08 -23.35 -1.76
N THR A 153 -10.94 -22.82 -2.63
CA THR A 153 -12.34 -23.23 -2.76
C THR A 153 -12.53 -23.97 -4.09
N GLN A 154 -13.43 -24.96 -4.10
CA GLN A 154 -13.75 -25.76 -5.30
C GLN A 154 -15.17 -25.49 -5.83
N SER A 155 -15.88 -24.51 -5.24
CA SER A 155 -17.24 -24.14 -5.65
C SER A 155 -17.46 -22.66 -5.47
N ALA A 156 -18.40 -22.09 -6.24
CA ALA A 156 -18.82 -20.71 -6.09
C ALA A 156 -19.37 -20.42 -4.69
N ALA A 157 -20.14 -21.37 -4.11
CA ALA A 157 -20.65 -21.26 -2.75
C ALA A 157 -19.50 -21.19 -1.72
N GLY A 158 -18.48 -22.04 -1.87
CA GLY A 158 -17.28 -21.99 -1.03
C GLY A 158 -16.55 -20.65 -1.15
N SER A 159 -16.37 -20.14 -2.37
CA SER A 159 -15.74 -18.84 -2.62
C SER A 159 -16.50 -17.71 -1.91
N ARG A 160 -17.84 -17.69 -2.02
CA ARG A 160 -18.68 -16.68 -1.35
C ARG A 160 -18.61 -16.78 0.17
N PHE A 161 -18.54 -18.01 0.72
CA PHE A 161 -18.38 -18.21 2.15
C PHE A 161 -17.05 -17.63 2.65
N VAL A 162 -15.94 -17.96 1.98
CA VAL A 162 -14.60 -17.49 2.36
C VAL A 162 -14.48 -15.98 2.20
N GLU A 163 -14.98 -15.41 1.10
CA GLU A 163 -15.04 -13.96 0.86
C GLU A 163 -15.71 -13.22 2.02
N ARG A 164 -16.89 -13.69 2.44
CA ARG A 164 -17.66 -13.09 3.54
C ARG A 164 -16.94 -13.24 4.88
N LEU A 165 -16.40 -14.44 5.17
CA LEU A 165 -15.71 -14.69 6.43
C LEU A 165 -14.43 -13.85 6.54
N LEU A 166 -13.64 -13.76 5.47
CA LEU A 166 -12.46 -12.88 5.43
C LEU A 166 -12.85 -11.42 5.63
N THR A 167 -13.94 -10.96 5.01
CA THR A 167 -14.47 -9.59 5.21
C THR A 167 -14.78 -9.33 6.69
N VAL A 168 -15.49 -10.25 7.36
CA VAL A 168 -15.81 -10.14 8.79
C VAL A 168 -14.54 -10.12 9.64
N VAL A 169 -13.66 -11.11 9.46
CA VAL A 169 -12.44 -11.27 10.27
C VAL A 169 -11.50 -10.08 10.11
N ILE A 170 -11.29 -9.60 8.88
CA ILE A 170 -10.41 -8.46 8.60
C ILE A 170 -11.00 -7.19 9.20
N SER A 171 -12.31 -6.95 9.04
CA SER A 171 -12.98 -5.77 9.58
C SER A 171 -12.94 -5.73 11.11
N LEU A 172 -13.32 -6.82 11.78
CA LEU A 172 -13.32 -6.88 13.25
C LEU A 172 -11.93 -6.67 13.84
N ARG A 173 -10.89 -7.27 13.24
CA ARG A 173 -9.51 -7.06 13.70
C ARG A 173 -9.04 -5.62 13.52
N ARG A 174 -9.42 -4.95 12.42
CA ARG A 174 -9.12 -3.52 12.23
C ARG A 174 -9.85 -2.64 13.23
N GLN A 175 -11.06 -3.04 13.61
CA GLN A 175 -11.87 -2.38 14.66
C GLN A 175 -11.46 -2.79 16.08
N GLN A 176 -10.41 -3.60 16.25
CA GLN A 176 -9.99 -4.15 17.55
C GLN A 176 -11.09 -4.92 18.31
N ARG A 177 -12.03 -5.52 17.58
CA ARG A 177 -13.13 -6.34 18.12
C ARG A 177 -12.77 -7.83 18.10
N HIS A 178 -13.21 -8.58 19.11
CA HIS A 178 -12.95 -10.01 19.21
C HIS A 178 -13.78 -10.80 18.18
N VAL A 179 -13.10 -11.61 17.36
CA VAL A 179 -13.73 -12.30 16.23
C VAL A 179 -14.69 -13.40 16.70
N LEU A 180 -14.29 -14.19 17.69
CA LEU A 180 -15.09 -15.31 18.17
C LEU A 180 -16.38 -14.82 18.84
N ASP A 181 -16.30 -13.70 19.58
CA ASP A 181 -17.46 -13.14 20.29
C ASP A 181 -18.49 -12.67 19.28
N PHE A 182 -18.06 -11.95 18.24
CA PHE A 182 -18.95 -11.51 17.17
C PHE A 182 -19.60 -12.69 16.42
N LEU A 183 -18.83 -13.72 16.08
CA LEU A 183 -19.40 -14.91 15.42
C LEU A 183 -20.39 -15.65 16.32
N THR A 184 -20.11 -15.70 17.63
CA THR A 184 -21.01 -16.28 18.63
C THR A 184 -22.31 -15.48 18.72
N GLU A 185 -22.22 -14.15 18.72
CA GLU A 185 -23.36 -13.24 18.71
C GLU A 185 -24.21 -13.42 17.45
N VAL A 186 -23.57 -13.53 16.28
CA VAL A 186 -24.23 -13.82 15.01
C VAL A 186 -25.00 -15.15 15.07
N CYS A 187 -24.38 -16.23 15.57
CA CYS A 187 -25.04 -17.54 15.67
C CYS A 187 -26.24 -17.51 16.64
N ARG A 188 -26.10 -16.83 17.78
CA ARG A 188 -27.20 -16.65 18.75
C ARG A 188 -28.33 -15.82 18.13
N ALA A 189 -28.02 -14.71 17.47
CA ALA A 189 -29.02 -13.85 16.87
C ALA A 189 -29.82 -14.58 15.80
N TYR A 190 -29.14 -15.34 14.93
CA TYR A 190 -29.78 -16.18 13.92
C TYR A 190 -30.68 -17.26 14.53
N GLY A 191 -30.21 -17.98 15.56
CA GLY A 191 -30.97 -19.05 16.20
C GLY A 191 -32.18 -18.56 17.01
N SER A 192 -32.14 -17.34 17.53
CA SER A 192 -33.19 -16.76 18.38
C SER A 192 -34.05 -15.71 17.68
N GLY A 193 -33.84 -15.45 16.39
CA GLY A 193 -34.58 -14.41 15.64
C GLY A 193 -34.33 -12.99 16.13
N LEU A 194 -33.19 -12.73 16.78
CA LEU A 194 -32.81 -11.41 17.26
C LEU A 194 -32.21 -10.56 16.13
N PRO A 195 -32.13 -9.21 16.30
CA PRO A 195 -31.43 -8.35 15.37
C PRO A 195 -29.97 -8.80 15.15
N MET A 196 -29.53 -8.82 13.90
CA MET A 196 -28.16 -9.22 13.55
C MET A 196 -27.15 -8.16 14.03
N PRO A 197 -26.04 -8.56 14.67
CA PRO A 197 -25.03 -7.61 15.11
C PRO A 197 -24.36 -6.92 13.92
N SER A 198 -24.13 -5.62 14.05
CA SER A 198 -23.51 -4.83 12.98
C SER A 198 -22.00 -5.07 12.88
N LEU A 199 -21.53 -5.30 11.66
CA LEU A 199 -20.11 -5.28 11.33
C LEU A 199 -19.57 -3.85 11.23
N LEU A 200 -20.43 -2.87 10.91
CA LEU A 200 -20.05 -1.46 10.90
C LEU A 200 -19.99 -0.95 12.33
N PRO A 201 -18.93 -0.22 12.72
CA PRO A 201 -18.87 0.40 14.03
C PRO A 201 -19.99 1.44 14.16
N SER A 202 -20.60 1.53 15.34
CA SER A 202 -21.48 2.65 15.66
C SER A 202 -20.68 3.96 15.59
N PRO A 203 -21.23 5.05 15.05
CA PRO A 203 -20.53 6.33 15.03
C PRO A 203 -20.14 6.70 16.47
N GLN A 204 -18.84 6.82 16.73
CA GLN A 204 -18.35 7.37 17.99
C GLN A 204 -18.80 8.83 18.06
N VAL A 205 -19.66 9.15 19.03
CA VAL A 205 -19.89 10.54 19.43
C VAL A 205 -18.64 10.96 20.20
N ASP A 206 -17.74 11.66 19.52
CA ASP A 206 -16.55 12.21 20.13
C ASP A 206 -16.93 13.45 20.96
N PHE A 207 -16.80 13.35 22.29
CA PHE A 207 -17.02 14.46 23.22
C PHE A 207 -15.71 15.19 23.59
N SER A 208 -14.62 15.02 22.84
CA SER A 208 -13.32 15.63 23.16
C SER A 208 -13.07 17.03 22.59
N HIS A 209 -14.12 17.84 22.42
CA HIS A 209 -14.00 19.29 22.21
C HIS A 209 -14.94 20.08 23.13
N ARG A 210 -14.77 19.94 24.45
CA ARG A 210 -15.17 20.97 25.44
C ARG A 210 -14.26 20.91 26.67
N ALA A 211 -13.18 21.69 26.63
CA ALA A 211 -12.62 22.44 27.76
C ALA A 211 -11.58 23.42 27.20
#